data_AF-A0A522IRN1-F1
#
_entry.id   AF-A0A522IRN1-F1
#
_cell.length_a   1.000
_cell.length_b   1.000
_cell.length_c   1.000
_cell.angle_alpha   90.00
_cell.angle_beta   90.00
_cell.angle_gamma   90.00
#
_symmetry.space_group_name_H-M   'P 1'
#
loop_
_entity.id
_entity.type
_entity.pdbx_description
1 polymer ?
#
loop_
_entity_poly.entity_id
_entity_poly.type
_entity_poly.pdbx_seq_one_letter_code
_entity_poly.pdbx_strand_id
1 'polypeptide(L)'
;MDPLNTRPTWLSALLPLLAVWQYGDRGIVRGELYRMALSADAAAQSADALRRIASMLDHNGNPVEMRREELRAIARVALAGFERVPPCAPVAMLMEHDGNLH
;
A
#
# COMPACT_ATOMS: atom_id res chain seq x y z
N MET A 1 25.64 -11.80 1.35
CA MET A 1 24.41 -11.36 0.67
C MET A 1 23.65 -10.50 1.66
N ASP A 2 23.60 -9.18 1.45
CA ASP A 2 22.81 -8.27 2.28
C ASP A 2 21.32 -8.47 2.01
N PRO A 3 20.48 -8.79 3.01
CA PRO A 3 19.06 -9.01 2.82
C PRO A 3 18.21 -7.72 2.81
N LEU A 4 18.82 -6.54 2.63
CA LEU A 4 18.22 -5.25 3.02
C LEU A 4 18.10 -4.19 1.92
N ASN A 5 17.95 -4.57 0.64
CA ASN A 5 17.54 -3.56 -0.36
C ASN A 5 16.65 -4.10 -1.49
N THR A 6 15.83 -5.12 -1.23
CA THR A 6 14.66 -5.37 -2.07
C THR A 6 13.56 -4.40 -1.66
N ARG A 7 13.71 -3.12 -2.05
CA ARG A 7 12.54 -2.23 -2.09
C ARG A 7 11.50 -2.93 -2.97
N PRO A 8 10.29 -3.21 -2.46
CA PRO A 8 9.25 -3.82 -3.28
C PRO A 8 9.02 -2.92 -4.48
N THR A 9 9.30 -3.43 -5.68
CA THR A 9 9.00 -2.72 -6.92
C THR A 9 7.71 -3.28 -7.51
N TRP A 10 7.01 -2.48 -8.31
CA TRP A 10 5.90 -2.99 -9.11
C TRP A 10 6.32 -4.17 -9.97
N LEU A 11 7.56 -4.17 -10.47
CA LEU A 11 8.09 -5.28 -11.25
C LEU A 11 8.16 -6.59 -10.44
N SER A 12 8.68 -6.54 -9.20
CA SER A 12 8.75 -7.73 -8.33
C SER A 12 7.36 -8.25 -7.93
N ALA A 13 6.33 -7.40 -7.92
CA ALA A 13 4.96 -7.81 -7.64
C ALA A 13 4.23 -8.33 -8.90
N LEU A 14 4.48 -7.75 -10.08
CA LEU A 14 3.77 -8.09 -11.32
C LEU A 14 4.32 -9.33 -12.02
N LEU A 15 5.62 -9.63 -11.91
CA LEU A 15 6.22 -10.80 -12.57
C LEU A 15 5.62 -12.14 -12.11
N PRO A 16 5.44 -12.39 -10.78
CA PRO A 16 4.77 -13.60 -10.32
C PRO A 16 3.31 -13.67 -10.81
N LEU A 17 2.59 -12.54 -10.81
CA LEU A 17 1.21 -12.49 -11.31
C LEU A 17 1.11 -12.80 -12.80
N LEU A 18 2.09 -12.39 -13.60
CA LEU A 18 2.17 -12.74 -15.01
C LEU A 18 2.32 -14.26 -15.20
N ALA A 19 3.16 -14.91 -14.40
CA ALA A 19 3.32 -16.36 -14.45
C ALA A 19 2.02 -17.08 -14.09
N VAL A 20 1.33 -16.65 -13.01
CA VAL A 20 0.02 -17.20 -12.63
C VAL A 20 -1.04 -16.92 -13.71
N TRP A 21 -0.97 -15.79 -14.41
CA TRP A 21 -1.90 -15.49 -15.51
C TRP A 21 -1.72 -16.42 -16.71
N GLN A 22 -0.46 -16.75 -17.03
CA GLN A 22 -0.10 -17.60 -18.15
C GLN A 22 -0.39 -19.08 -17.88
N TYR A 23 -0.16 -19.54 -16.66
CA TYR A 23 -0.14 -20.97 -16.34
C TYR A 23 -1.13 -21.41 -15.24
N GLY A 24 -1.81 -20.48 -14.58
CA GLY A 24 -2.69 -20.74 -13.44
C GLY A 24 -4.06 -20.08 -13.55
N ASP A 25 -4.71 -19.87 -12.41
CA ASP A 25 -6.06 -19.31 -12.35
C ASP A 25 -6.05 -17.78 -12.54
N ARG A 26 -6.64 -17.34 -13.65
CA ARG A 26 -6.81 -15.93 -13.99
C ARG A 26 -7.75 -15.17 -13.04
N GLY A 27 -8.64 -15.88 -12.34
CA GLY A 27 -9.46 -15.34 -11.26
C GLY A 27 -8.62 -14.79 -10.12
N ILE A 28 -7.58 -15.54 -9.71
CA ILE A 28 -6.64 -15.14 -8.66
C ILE A 28 -5.90 -13.86 -9.06
N VAL A 29 -5.30 -13.85 -10.26
CA VAL A 29 -4.55 -12.68 -10.75
C VAL A 29 -5.42 -11.43 -10.83
N ARG A 30 -6.65 -11.55 -11.32
CA ARG A 30 -7.58 -10.43 -11.39
C ARG A 30 -7.95 -9.91 -10.00
N GLY A 31 -8.13 -10.78 -9.02
CA GLY A 31 -8.33 -10.40 -7.63
C GLY A 31 -7.12 -9.65 -7.04
N GLU A 32 -5.91 -10.12 -7.31
CA GLU A 32 -4.68 -9.46 -6.85
C GLU A 32 -4.46 -8.10 -7.50
N LEU A 33 -4.62 -8.01 -8.83
CA LEU A 33 -4.50 -6.73 -9.54
C LEU A 33 -5.53 -5.71 -9.06
N TYR A 34 -6.77 -6.15 -8.78
CA TYR A 34 -7.79 -5.28 -8.20
C TYR A 34 -7.40 -4.75 -6.81
N ARG A 35 -6.85 -5.60 -5.95
CA ARG A 35 -6.34 -5.18 -4.63
C ARG A 35 -5.14 -4.25 -4.73
N MET A 36 -4.21 -4.51 -5.64
CA MET A 36 -3.05 -3.65 -5.87
C MET A 36 -3.47 -2.25 -6.32
N ALA A 37 -4.48 -2.16 -7.19
CA ALA A 37 -5.06 -0.87 -7.58
C ALA A 37 -5.66 -0.12 -6.38
N LEU A 38 -6.51 -0.78 -5.58
CA LEU A 38 -7.09 -0.18 -4.38
C LEU A 38 -6.03 0.25 -3.35
N SER A 39 -4.98 -0.55 -3.18
CA SER A 39 -3.86 -0.24 -2.30
C SER A 39 -3.08 0.99 -2.77
N ALA A 40 -2.86 1.11 -4.09
CA ALA A 40 -2.19 2.26 -4.68
C ALA A 40 -3.00 3.54 -4.48
N ASP A 41 -4.33 3.49 -4.68
CA ASP A 41 -5.22 4.63 -4.46
C ASP A 41 -5.22 5.06 -2.98
N ALA A 42 -5.31 4.11 -2.05
CA ALA A 42 -5.26 4.38 -0.61
C ALA A 42 -3.90 4.98 -0.18
N ALA A 43 -2.80 4.47 -0.74
CA ALA A 43 -1.46 5.01 -0.49
C ALA A 43 -1.31 6.43 -1.04
N ALA A 44 -1.84 6.73 -2.23
CA ALA A 44 -1.81 8.07 -2.81
C ALA A 44 -2.60 9.08 -1.96
N GLN A 45 -3.81 8.71 -1.51
CA GLN A 45 -4.62 9.54 -0.61
C GLN A 45 -3.91 9.80 0.72
N SER A 46 -3.25 8.79 1.26
CA SER A 46 -2.48 8.91 2.51
C SER A 46 -1.26 9.79 2.34
N ALA A 47 -0.56 9.71 1.21
CA ALA A 47 0.56 10.59 0.89
C ALA A 47 0.12 12.06 0.76
N ASP A 48 -1.03 12.33 0.12
CA ASP A 48 -1.59 13.69 0.06
C ASP A 48 -1.96 14.21 1.46
N ALA A 49 -2.59 13.36 2.28
CA ALA A 49 -2.90 13.68 3.67
C ALA A 49 -1.65 14.04 4.49
N LEU A 50 -0.58 13.23 4.38
CA LEU A 50 0.70 13.49 5.05
C LEU A 50 1.36 14.78 4.53
N ARG A 51 1.29 15.04 3.22
CA ARG A 51 1.80 16.28 2.64
C ARG A 51 1.07 17.50 3.19
N ARG A 52 -0.27 17.44 3.29
CA ARG A 52 -1.07 18.52 3.88
C ARG A 52 -0.70 18.80 5.33
N ILE A 53 -0.49 17.75 6.13
CA ILE A 53 0.00 17.88 7.51
C ILE A 53 1.36 18.57 7.53
N ALA A 54 2.30 18.13 6.68
CA ALA A 54 3.65 18.69 6.63
C ALA A 54 3.69 20.15 6.13
N SER A 55 2.71 20.58 5.32
CA SER A 55 2.65 21.93 4.77
C SER A 55 1.74 22.89 5.55
N MET A 56 1.17 22.48 6.69
CA MET A 56 0.29 23.34 7.48
C MET A 56 1.08 24.46 8.17
N LEU A 57 0.72 25.71 7.84
CA LEU A 57 1.23 26.93 8.47
C LEU A 57 0.08 27.65 9.20
N ASP A 58 0.41 28.35 10.28
CA ASP A 58 -0.53 29.16 11.05
C ASP A 58 -0.86 30.47 10.31
N HIS A 59 -1.75 31.27 10.89
CA HIS A 59 -2.15 32.56 10.32
C HIS A 59 -0.98 33.56 10.16
N ASN A 60 0.15 33.30 10.83
CA ASN A 60 1.37 34.10 10.81
C ASN A 60 2.46 33.48 9.91
N GLY A 61 2.16 32.39 9.20
CA GLY A 61 3.12 31.71 8.32
C GLY A 61 4.15 30.83 9.05
N ASN A 62 3.98 30.58 10.35
CA ASN A 62 4.84 29.67 11.10
C ASN A 62 4.28 28.24 11.04
N PRO A 63 5.12 27.20 11.19
CA PRO A 63 4.63 25.83 11.37
C PRO A 63 3.60 25.79 12.51
N VAL A 64 2.40 25.27 12.25
CA VAL A 64 1.35 25.21 13.29
C VAL A 64 1.81 24.28 14.40
N GLU A 65 1.96 24.79 15.62
CA GLU A 65 2.07 23.94 16.81
C GLU A 65 0.72 23.20 16.96
N MET A 66 0.73 21.91 16.61
CA MET A 66 -0.41 21.15 16.11
C MET A 66 -1.68 21.16 16.99
N ARG A 67 -2.84 21.49 16.41
CA ARG A 67 -4.16 21.19 16.99
C ARG A 67 -4.45 19.69 16.84
N ARG A 68 -4.50 18.98 17.97
CA ARG A 68 -4.69 17.52 18.06
C ARG A 68 -5.89 17.01 17.26
N GLU A 69 -6.99 17.77 17.22
CA GLU A 69 -8.22 17.39 16.55
C GLU A 69 -8.10 17.39 15.02
N GLU A 70 -7.37 18.34 14.43
CA GLU A 70 -7.15 18.43 12.97
C GLU A 70 -6.29 17.28 12.45
N LEU A 71 -5.19 17.00 13.13
CA LEU A 71 -4.36 15.81 12.85
C LEU A 71 -5.20 14.54 12.89
N ARG A 72 -6.04 14.40 13.93
CA ARG A 72 -6.87 13.22 14.12
C ARG A 72 -7.91 13.08 13.01
N ALA A 73 -8.43 14.19 12.49
CA ALA A 73 -9.34 14.18 11.35
C ALA A 73 -8.62 13.70 10.08
N ILE A 74 -7.45 14.25 9.77
CA ILE A 74 -6.66 13.86 8.57
C ILE A 74 -6.26 12.38 8.66
N ALA A 75 -5.76 11.94 9.82
CA ALA A 75 -5.37 10.54 10.03
C ALA A 75 -6.55 9.57 9.88
N ARG A 76 -7.75 9.92 10.34
CA ARG A 76 -8.96 9.10 10.17
C ARG A 76 -9.36 8.96 8.71
N VAL A 77 -9.25 10.02 7.92
CA VAL A 77 -9.55 9.97 6.48
C VAL A 77 -8.56 9.04 5.75
N ALA A 78 -7.28 9.13 6.07
CA ALA A 78 -6.26 8.23 5.51
C ALA A 78 -6.51 6.76 5.92
N LEU A 79 -6.83 6.50 7.20
CA LEU A 79 -7.16 5.16 7.70
C LEU A 79 -8.38 4.56 7.01
N ALA A 80 -9.45 5.33 6.81
CA ALA A 80 -10.65 4.89 6.10
C ALA A 80 -10.36 4.50 4.64
N GLY A 81 -9.33 5.07 4.01
CA GLY A 81 -8.84 4.66 2.69
C GLY A 81 -8.28 3.23 2.71
N PHE A 82 -7.51 2.87 3.74
CA PHE A 82 -6.94 1.54 3.90
C PHE A 82 -7.99 0.47 4.29
N GLU A 83 -9.02 0.83 5.06
CA GLU A 83 -10.13 -0.09 5.42
C GLU A 83 -10.91 -0.59 4.18
N ARG A 84 -10.85 0.15 3.07
CA ARG A 84 -11.48 -0.24 1.80
C ARG A 84 -10.64 -1.23 0.98
N VAL A 85 -9.38 -1.43 1.35
CA VAL A 85 -8.51 -2.42 0.71
C VAL A 85 -8.87 -3.80 1.27
N PRO A 86 -9.31 -4.76 0.42
CA PRO A 86 -9.62 -6.10 0.90
C PRO A 86 -8.38 -6.75 1.53
N PRO A 87 -8.53 -7.51 2.64
CA PRO A 87 -7.40 -8.16 3.30
C PRO A 87 -6.64 -9.08 2.33
N CYS A 88 -5.32 -9.20 2.52
CA CYS A 88 -4.51 -10.16 1.77
C CYS A 88 -5.09 -11.57 1.97
N ALA A 89 -5.48 -12.21 0.86
CA ALA A 89 -5.72 -13.65 0.85
C ALA A 89 -4.35 -14.34 0.79
N PRO A 90 -4.19 -15.53 1.39
CA PRO A 90 -2.90 -16.19 1.63
C PRO A 90 -2.18 -16.71 0.37
N VAL A 91 -2.44 -16.18 -0.82
CA VAL A 91 -1.71 -16.57 -2.04
C VAL A 91 -0.31 -15.97 -2.05
N ALA A 92 -0.12 -14.76 -1.52
CA ALA A 92 1.21 -14.18 -1.33
C ALA A 92 2.08 -14.98 -0.34
N MET A 93 1.48 -15.58 0.70
CA MET A 93 2.21 -16.46 1.63
C MET A 93 2.56 -17.83 1.04
N LEU A 94 1.76 -18.33 0.10
CA LEU A 94 2.04 -19.61 -0.59
C LEU A 94 3.31 -19.52 -1.45
N MET A 95 3.55 -18.38 -2.12
CA MET A 95 4.78 -18.20 -2.90
C MET A 95 6.03 -18.05 -2.02
N GLU A 96 5.88 -17.58 -0.77
CA GLU A 96 6.98 -17.55 0.21
C GLU A 96 7.25 -18.94 0.83
N HIS A 97 6.27 -19.86 0.80
CA HIS A 97 6.43 -21.23 1.30
C HIS A 97 7.00 -22.19 0.25
N ASP A 98 6.65 -22.04 -1.03
CA ASP A 98 7.14 -22.92 -2.10
C ASP A 98 8.58 -22.60 -2.57
N GLY A 99 9.18 -21.52 -2.06
CA GLY A 99 10.58 -21.16 -2.29
C GLY A 99 11.59 -21.95 -1.43
N ASN A 100 11.13 -22.86 -0.57
CA ASN A 100 11.99 -23.66 0.30
C ASN A 100 11.66 -25.16 0.22
N LEU A 101 11.81 -25.75 -0.96
CA LEU A 101 11.92 -27.20 -1.12
C LEU A 101 13.10 -27.50 -2.06
N HIS A 102 14.19 -27.94 -1.41
CA HIS A 102 15.33 -28.74 -1.88
C HIS A 102 15.70 -28.78 -3.36
#